data_AF-M8DVP7-F1
#
_entry.id   AF-M8DVP7-F1
#
_cell.length_a   1.000
_cell.length_b   1.000
_cell.length_c   1.000
_cell.angle_alpha   90.00
_cell.angle_beta   90.00
_cell.angle_gamma   90.00
#
_symmetry.space_group_name_H-M   'P 1'
#
loop_
_entity.id
_entity.type
_entity.pdbx_description
1 polymer ?
#
loop_
_entity_poly.entity_id
_entity_poly.type
_entity_poly.pdbx_seq_one_letter_code
_entity_poly.pdbx_strand_id
1 'polypeptide(L)'
;MAKMIPESPSPRTLGEKELLNFLERSLDDLWTIYYEPMIGGRQPDFILFHPYQGILVLEVKDYSRETIKEINPDFWEIKVDTKTISVKSPIKQVIAYRNALIDLLSMEKDLIETSGRHKGKPKSVTKHLYNGRKPLIR
;
A
#
# COMPACT_ATOMS: atom_id res chain seq x y z
N MET A 1 13.58 -2.17 -14.87
CA MET A 1 13.46 -2.10 -13.40
C MET A 1 12.15 -1.43 -13.08
N ALA A 2 11.51 -1.80 -11.98
CA ALA A 2 10.26 -1.18 -11.55
C ALA A 2 10.36 0.34 -11.49
N LYS A 3 9.26 1.02 -11.79
CA LYS A 3 9.16 2.48 -11.68
C LYS A 3 8.93 2.88 -10.22
N MET A 4 9.82 3.68 -9.65
CA MET A 4 9.68 4.22 -8.29
C MET A 4 9.06 5.62 -8.30
N ILE A 5 8.13 5.89 -7.38
CA ILE A 5 7.49 7.21 -7.19
C ILE A 5 7.46 7.52 -5.69
N PRO A 6 8.11 8.61 -5.22
CA PRO A 6 9.01 9.49 -5.98
C PRO A 6 10.28 8.74 -6.43
N GLU A 7 11.00 9.25 -7.44
CA GLU A 7 12.20 8.58 -7.98
C GLU A 7 13.35 8.45 -6.96
N SER A 8 13.34 9.26 -5.90
CA SER A 8 14.34 9.21 -4.82
C SER A 8 13.63 9.23 -3.47
N PRO A 9 13.06 8.09 -3.04
CA PRO A 9 12.38 7.98 -1.76
C PRO A 9 13.39 8.06 -0.61
N SER A 10 12.92 8.50 0.56
CA SER A 10 13.74 8.58 1.77
C SER A 10 13.13 7.69 2.87
N PRO A 11 13.45 6.39 2.90
CA PRO A 11 13.00 5.45 3.92
C PRO A 11 13.18 6.01 5.35
N ARG A 12 12.12 5.95 6.16
CA ARG A 12 12.12 6.45 7.55
C ARG A 12 12.61 5.41 8.54
N THR A 13 12.55 4.14 8.16
CA THR A 13 12.94 3.00 9.02
C THR A 13 13.91 2.07 8.30
N LEU A 14 14.57 1.19 9.07
CA LEU A 14 15.46 0.20 8.48
C LEU A 14 14.67 -0.82 7.67
N GLY A 15 13.51 -1.26 8.15
CA GLY A 15 12.65 -2.19 7.41
C GLY A 15 12.14 -1.59 6.10
N GLU A 16 11.77 -0.31 6.08
CA GLU A 16 11.37 0.37 4.84
C GLU A 16 12.53 0.41 3.84
N LYS A 17 13.75 0.70 4.30
CA LYS A 17 14.94 0.73 3.46
C LYS A 17 15.27 -0.64 2.87
N GLU A 18 15.25 -1.68 3.69
CA GLU A 18 15.51 -3.05 3.23
C GLU A 18 14.44 -3.55 2.26
N LEU A 19 13.17 -3.26 2.53
CA LEU A 19 12.07 -3.59 1.64
C LEU A 19 12.19 -2.84 0.30
N LEU A 20 12.41 -1.53 0.32
CA LEU A 20 12.61 -0.72 -0.89
C LEU A 20 13.71 -1.32 -1.77
N ASN A 21 14.88 -1.56 -1.18
CA ASN A 21 16.03 -2.16 -1.86
C ASN A 21 15.70 -3.55 -2.44
N PHE A 22 14.93 -4.36 -1.72
CA PHE A 22 14.49 -5.67 -2.20
C PHE A 22 13.55 -5.54 -3.40
N LEU A 23 12.56 -4.63 -3.33
CA LEU A 23 11.58 -4.41 -4.39
C LEU A 23 12.26 -3.87 -5.67
N GLU A 24 13.16 -2.90 -5.56
CA GLU A 24 13.89 -2.34 -6.70
C GLU A 24 14.73 -3.38 -7.46
N ARG A 25 15.35 -4.31 -6.73
CA ARG A 25 16.17 -5.38 -7.32
C ARG A 25 15.35 -6.52 -7.91
N SER A 26 14.15 -6.76 -7.39
CA SER A 26 13.38 -7.97 -7.68
C SER A 26 12.25 -7.77 -8.68
N LEU A 27 11.76 -6.53 -8.84
CA LEU A 27 10.60 -6.23 -9.68
C LEU A 27 11.01 -5.70 -11.07
N ASP A 28 10.35 -6.25 -12.09
CA ASP A 28 10.48 -5.81 -13.48
C ASP A 28 9.84 -4.44 -13.73
N ASP A 29 9.97 -3.95 -14.96
CA ASP A 29 9.48 -2.64 -15.39
C ASP A 29 7.94 -2.51 -15.53
N LEU A 30 7.18 -3.60 -15.38
CA LEU A 30 5.72 -3.56 -15.32
C LEU A 30 5.21 -3.14 -13.95
N TRP A 31 6.05 -3.23 -12.91
CA TRP A 31 5.71 -2.77 -11.58
C TRP A 31 5.93 -1.26 -11.43
N THR A 32 4.98 -0.60 -10.78
CA THR A 32 5.15 0.74 -10.22
C THR A 32 5.07 0.68 -8.71
N ILE A 33 6.06 1.22 -8.02
CA ILE A 33 6.17 1.29 -6.57
C ILE A 33 5.94 2.74 -6.16
N TYR A 34 4.91 2.98 -5.35
CA TYR A 34 4.67 4.26 -4.68
C TYR A 34 5.14 4.15 -3.24
N TYR A 35 6.08 5.00 -2.84
CA TYR A 35 6.53 5.13 -1.47
C TYR A 35 5.81 6.32 -0.81
N GLU A 36 5.19 6.07 0.35
CA GLU A 36 4.40 7.05 1.11
C GLU A 36 3.33 7.84 0.33
N PRO A 37 2.55 7.22 -0.59
CA PRO A 37 1.56 7.95 -1.36
C PRO A 37 0.41 8.48 -0.51
N MET A 38 -0.22 9.58 -0.96
CA MET A 38 -1.42 10.09 -0.31
C MET A 38 -2.69 9.54 -0.97
N ILE A 39 -3.49 8.76 -0.22
CA ILE A 39 -4.76 8.17 -0.69
C ILE A 39 -5.91 8.44 0.30
N GLY A 40 -6.89 9.26 -0.10
CA GLY A 40 -8.07 9.52 0.72
C GLY A 40 -7.75 10.05 2.14
N GLY A 41 -6.72 10.90 2.26
CA GLY A 41 -6.24 11.41 3.56
C GLY A 41 -5.45 10.41 4.39
N ARG A 42 -5.02 9.29 3.81
CA ARG A 42 -4.16 8.27 4.45
C ARG A 42 -2.84 8.14 3.69
N GLN A 43 -1.82 7.66 4.39
CA GLN A 43 -0.47 7.48 3.84
C GLN A 43 0.07 6.09 4.22
N PRO A 44 -0.18 5.04 3.41
CA PRO A 44 0.52 3.76 3.58
C PRO A 44 2.00 3.89 3.27
N ASP A 45 2.85 3.00 3.80
CA ASP A 45 4.28 3.03 3.51
C ASP A 45 4.57 2.69 2.03
N PHE A 46 3.87 1.69 1.47
CA PHE A 46 3.98 1.36 0.05
C PHE A 46 2.64 1.00 -0.60
N ILE A 47 2.48 1.41 -1.86
CA ILE A 47 1.51 0.83 -2.79
C ILE A 47 2.28 0.31 -4.00
N LEU A 48 2.09 -0.95 -4.37
CA LEU A 48 2.68 -1.53 -5.57
C LEU A 48 1.56 -1.81 -6.57
N PHE A 49 1.77 -1.40 -7.81
CA PHE A 49 0.83 -1.61 -8.90
C PHE A 49 1.49 -2.44 -10.00
N HIS A 50 0.79 -3.49 -10.46
CA HIS A 50 1.14 -4.22 -11.67
C HIS A 50 -0.11 -4.39 -12.55
N PRO A 51 -0.04 -4.04 -13.84
CA PRO A 51 -1.22 -3.95 -14.71
C PRO A 51 -1.97 -5.28 -14.90
N TYR A 52 -1.29 -6.41 -14.72
CA TYR A 52 -1.89 -7.74 -14.87
C TYR A 52 -2.02 -8.53 -13.56
N GLN A 53 -1.35 -8.12 -12.48
CA GLN A 53 -1.25 -8.91 -11.24
C GLN A 53 -2.01 -8.26 -10.10
N GLY A 54 -2.23 -6.94 -10.15
CA GLY A 54 -3.09 -6.26 -9.20
C GLY A 54 -2.40 -5.13 -8.47
N ILE A 55 -2.92 -4.82 -7.28
CA ILE A 55 -2.38 -3.82 -6.38
C ILE A 55 -2.06 -4.46 -5.03
N LEU A 56 -0.90 -4.15 -4.48
CA LEU A 56 -0.50 -4.49 -3.11
C LEU A 56 -0.40 -3.20 -2.28
N VAL A 57 -0.84 -3.27 -1.03
CA VAL A 57 -0.65 -2.20 -0.05
C VAL A 57 0.17 -2.80 1.09
N LEU A 58 1.32 -2.21 1.38
CA LEU A 58 2.25 -2.71 2.39
C LEU A 58 2.41 -1.65 3.49
N GLU A 59 2.38 -2.10 4.73
CA GLU A 59 2.71 -1.34 5.93
C GLU A 59 3.88 -2.06 6.60
N VAL A 60 4.95 -1.31 6.91
CA VAL A 60 6.18 -1.84 7.49
C VAL A 60 6.22 -1.51 8.98
N LYS A 61 6.62 -2.49 9.78
CA LYS A 61 6.85 -2.35 11.22
C LYS A 61 8.10 -3.10 11.62
N ASP A 62 9.05 -2.39 12.24
CA ASP A 62 10.32 -2.94 12.72
C ASP A 62 10.15 -3.60 14.10
N TYR A 63 9.14 -4.45 14.24
CA TYR A 63 8.85 -5.16 15.48
C TYR A 63 9.61 -6.49 15.52
N SER A 64 10.16 -6.82 16.68
CA SER A 64 10.65 -8.16 16.98
C SER A 64 9.66 -8.90 17.89
N ARG A 65 9.76 -10.22 17.93
CA ARG A 65 8.93 -11.06 18.82
C ARG A 65 9.05 -10.63 20.29
N GLU A 66 10.23 -10.18 20.70
CA GLU A 66 10.54 -9.75 22.07
C GLU A 66 9.91 -8.39 22.42
N THR A 67 9.76 -7.51 21.42
CA THR A 67 9.13 -6.20 21.58
C THR A 67 7.62 -6.28 21.67
N ILE A 68 6.98 -7.26 21.03
CA ILE A 68 5.52 -7.41 21.08
C ILE A 68 5.11 -7.99 22.44
N LYS A 69 4.22 -7.28 23.16
CA LYS A 69 3.68 -7.69 24.45
C LYS A 69 2.25 -8.21 24.36
N GLU A 70 1.44 -7.58 23.51
CA GLU A 70 0.08 -8.00 23.25
C GLU A 70 -0.26 -7.77 21.78
N ILE A 71 -1.06 -8.67 21.21
CA ILE A 71 -1.68 -8.52 19.91
C ILE A 71 -3.19 -8.63 20.09
N ASN A 72 -3.89 -7.54 19.80
CA ASN A 72 -5.33 -7.47 19.70
C ASN A 72 -5.73 -7.03 18.28
N PRO A 73 -6.91 -7.43 17.75
CA PRO A 73 -7.41 -6.93 16.46
C PRO A 73 -7.41 -5.41 16.30
N ASP A 74 -7.60 -4.65 17.39
CA ASP A 74 -7.69 -3.19 17.39
C ASP A 74 -6.35 -2.50 17.59
N PHE A 75 -5.54 -3.00 18.50
CA PHE A 75 -4.28 -2.41 18.93
C PHE A 75 -3.24 -3.49 19.26
N TRP A 76 -1.97 -3.13 19.16
CA TRP A 76 -0.87 -3.96 19.65
C TRP A 76 -0.17 -3.21 20.78
N GLU A 77 0.36 -3.94 21.76
CA GLU A 77 1.24 -3.36 22.77
C GLU A 77 2.69 -3.69 22.42
N ILE A 78 3.50 -2.64 22.21
CA ILE A 78 4.89 -2.76 21.79
C ILE A 78 5.79 -2.14 22.85
N LYS A 79 6.82 -2.88 23.25
CA LYS A 79 7.88 -2.38 24.11
C LYS A 79 8.88 -1.59 23.27
N VAL A 80 9.05 -0.31 23.62
CA VAL A 80 10.06 0.60 23.07
C VAL A 80 10.92 1.08 24.24
N ASP A 81 12.20 0.71 24.21
CA ASP A 81 13.15 0.91 25.31
C ASP A 81 12.64 0.33 26.64
N THR A 82 12.30 1.19 27.59
CA THR A 82 11.79 0.83 28.92
C THR A 82 10.28 0.96 29.04
N LYS A 83 9.58 1.42 28.00
CA LYS A 83 8.14 1.69 28.01
C LYS A 83 7.37 0.71 27.12
N THR A 84 6.13 0.45 27.50
CA THR A 84 5.16 -0.20 26.61
C THR A 84 4.23 0.88 26.08
N ILE A 85 4.05 0.91 24.76
CA ILE A 85 3.12 1.81 24.08
C ILE A 85 2.03 1.00 23.38
N SER A 86 0.81 1.54 23.35
CA SER A 86 -0.27 1.01 22.56
C SER A 86 -0.23 1.66 21.17
N VAL A 87 -0.20 0.84 20.12
CA VAL A 87 -0.23 1.27 18.73
C VAL A 87 -1.45 0.68 18.04
N LYS A 88 -1.97 1.36 17.02
CA LYS A 88 -3.05 0.80 16.21
C LYS A 88 -2.57 -0.48 15.54
N SER A 89 -3.47 -1.47 15.45
CA SER A 89 -3.21 -2.72 14.72
C SER A 89 -2.74 -2.42 13.28
N PRO A 90 -1.53 -2.86 12.88
CA PRO A 90 -1.04 -2.71 11.50
C PRO A 90 -1.98 -3.34 10.48
N ILE A 91 -2.65 -4.43 10.86
CA ILE A 91 -3.66 -5.10 10.03
C ILE A 91 -4.84 -4.17 9.75
N LYS A 92 -5.34 -3.46 10.78
CA LYS A 92 -6.40 -2.47 10.58
C LYS A 92 -5.96 -1.25 9.79
N GLN A 93 -4.70 -0.85 9.89
CA GLN A 93 -4.15 0.20 9.03
C GLN A 93 -4.21 -0.22 7.56
N VAL A 94 -3.67 -1.39 7.21
CA VAL A 94 -3.69 -1.92 5.83
C VAL A 94 -5.11 -2.06 5.28
N ILE A 95 -6.05 -2.57 6.07
CA ILE A 95 -7.47 -2.67 5.65
C ILE A 95 -8.05 -1.27 5.36
N ALA A 96 -7.75 -0.28 6.20
CA ALA A 96 -8.22 1.09 5.99
C ALA A 96 -7.62 1.73 4.73
N TYR A 97 -6.33 1.50 4.46
CA TYR A 97 -5.67 1.95 3.24
C TYR A 97 -6.25 1.29 2.00
N ARG A 98 -6.46 -0.03 2.03
CA ARG A 98 -7.14 -0.76 0.95
C ARG A 98 -8.50 -0.16 0.62
N ASN A 99 -9.32 0.13 1.63
CA ASN A 99 -10.65 0.69 1.43
C ASN A 99 -10.56 2.11 0.84
N ALA A 100 -9.69 2.97 1.37
CA ALA A 100 -9.47 4.31 0.82
C ALA A 100 -9.00 4.27 -0.64
N LEU A 101 -8.16 3.29 -0.99
CA LEU A 101 -7.71 3.07 -2.37
C LEU A 101 -8.87 2.60 -3.26
N ILE A 102 -9.71 1.67 -2.80
CA ILE A 102 -10.90 1.23 -3.54
C ILE A 102 -11.83 2.42 -3.80
N ASP A 103 -12.05 3.27 -2.80
CA ASP A 103 -12.90 4.46 -2.93
C ASP A 103 -12.32 5.42 -3.98
N LEU A 104 -11.01 5.71 -3.90
CA LEU A 104 -10.31 6.55 -4.88
C LEU A 104 -10.44 6.00 -6.31
N LEU A 105 -10.17 4.71 -6.50
CA LEU A 105 -10.27 4.07 -7.81
C LEU A 105 -11.72 3.99 -8.32
N SER A 106 -12.70 3.95 -7.43
CA SER A 106 -14.13 3.97 -7.77
C SER A 106 -14.62 5.33 -8.25
N MET A 107 -13.82 6.40 -8.13
CA MET A 107 -14.16 7.72 -8.67
C MET A 107 -13.79 7.84 -10.16
N GLU A 108 -12.94 6.96 -10.66
CA GLU A 108 -12.46 6.98 -12.04
C GLU A 108 -13.41 6.25 -12.98
N LYS A 109 -14.09 7.02 -13.83
CA LYS A 109 -15.12 6.51 -14.74
C LYS A 109 -14.64 5.38 -15.64
N ASP A 110 -13.38 5.42 -16.07
CA ASP A 110 -12.78 4.40 -16.94
C ASP A 110 -12.56 3.06 -16.21
N LEU A 111 -12.41 3.12 -14.88
CA LEU A 111 -12.14 2.00 -13.99
C LEU A 111 -13.40 1.40 -13.35
N ILE A 112 -14.55 2.03 -13.54
CA ILE A 112 -15.84 1.54 -13.02
C ILE A 112 -16.48 0.63 -14.06
N GLU A 113 -16.99 -0.51 -13.61
CA GLU A 113 -17.82 -1.38 -14.44
C GLU A 113 -19.16 -0.67 -14.74
N THR A 114 -19.45 -0.44 -16.02
CA THR A 114 -20.61 0.34 -16.44
C THR A 114 -21.84 -0.55 -16.67
N SER A 115 -21.69 -1.87 -16.65
CA SER A 115 -22.74 -2.83 -17.02
C SER A 115 -22.67 -4.14 -16.22
N GLY A 116 -23.77 -4.91 -16.21
CA GLY A 116 -23.81 -6.22 -15.54
C GLY A 116 -23.82 -6.17 -14.00
N ARG A 117 -23.54 -7.32 -13.36
CA ARG A 117 -23.75 -7.55 -11.90
C ARG A 117 -22.88 -6.69 -10.99
N HIS A 118 -21.79 -6.12 -11.50
CA HIS A 118 -20.85 -5.29 -10.74
C HIS A 118 -20.93 -3.81 -11.12
N LYS A 119 -22.01 -3.37 -11.78
CA LYS A 119 -22.21 -1.96 -12.16
C LYS A 119 -21.95 -1.02 -11.00
N GLY A 120 -21.12 0.00 -11.21
CA GLY A 120 -20.76 0.99 -10.19
C GLY A 120 -19.62 0.58 -9.25
N LYS A 121 -19.05 -0.62 -9.42
CA LYS A 121 -17.85 -1.08 -8.69
C LYS A 121 -16.61 -1.00 -9.58
N PRO A 122 -15.40 -0.95 -9.00
CA PRO A 122 -14.17 -1.07 -9.79
C PRO A 122 -14.15 -2.35 -10.62
N LYS A 123 -13.73 -2.24 -11.88
CA LYS A 123 -13.42 -3.37 -12.76
C LYS A 123 -12.33 -4.21 -12.12
N SER A 124 -12.34 -5.52 -12.38
CA SER A 124 -11.23 -6.40 -11.98
C SER A 124 -9.92 -5.83 -12.51
N VAL A 125 -8.94 -5.71 -11.62
CA VAL A 125 -7.64 -5.05 -11.82
C VAL A 125 -6.84 -5.69 -12.98
N THR A 126 -7.24 -6.88 -13.43
CA THR A 126 -6.54 -7.74 -14.39
C THR A 126 -6.56 -7.31 -15.87
N LYS A 127 -7.17 -6.18 -16.28
CA LYS A 127 -7.25 -5.90 -17.74
C LYS A 127 -7.18 -4.45 -18.25
N HIS A 128 -7.32 -3.38 -17.44
CA HIS A 128 -7.53 -2.03 -18.02
C HIS A 128 -6.86 -0.83 -17.33
N LEU A 129 -6.00 -1.05 -16.34
CA LEU A 129 -5.37 0.07 -15.60
C LEU A 129 -4.15 0.70 -16.31
N TYR A 130 -3.71 0.15 -17.43
CA TYR A 130 -2.62 0.70 -18.23
C TYR A 130 -3.15 1.29 -19.54
N ASN A 131 -3.45 2.59 -19.53
CA ASN A 131 -3.91 3.33 -20.71
C ASN A 131 -3.08 4.60 -20.96
N GLY A 132 -1.79 4.58 -20.64
CA GLY A 132 -0.83 5.64 -20.97
C GLY A 132 -1.06 6.99 -20.26
N ARG A 133 -1.96 7.07 -19.27
CA ARG A 133 -2.23 8.29 -18.50
C ARG A 133 -1.50 8.29 -17.16
N LYS A 134 -1.19 9.50 -16.65
CA LYS A 134 -0.54 9.74 -15.35
C LYS A 134 -1.20 8.90 -14.25
N PRO A 135 -0.41 8.30 -13.34
CA PRO A 135 -0.98 7.54 -12.24
C PRO A 135 -1.80 8.40 -11.30
N LEU A 136 -2.91 7.84 -10.82
CA LEU A 136 -3.87 8.49 -9.93
C LEU A 136 -3.33 8.77 -8.52
N ILE A 137 -2.31 8.01 -8.14
CA ILE A 137 -1.68 8.05 -6.84
C ILE A 137 -0.62 9.15 -6.89
N ARG A 138 -0.82 10.20 -6.08
CA ARG A 138 0.11 11.32 -5.94
C ARG A 138 1.01 11.14 -4.73
#